data_AF-A0A8S2YPN9-F1
#
_entry.id   AF-A0A8S2YPN9-F1
#
_cell.length_a   1.000
_cell.length_b   1.000
_cell.length_c   1.000
_cell.angle_alpha   90.00
_cell.angle_beta   90.00
_cell.angle_gamma   90.00
#
_symmetry.space_group_name_H-M   'P 1'
#
loop_
_entity.id
_entity.type
_entity.pdbx_description
1 polymer ?
#
loop_
_entity_poly.entity_id
_entity_poly.type
_entity_poly.pdbx_seq_one_letter_code
_entity_poly.pdbx_strand_id
1 'polypeptide(L)' 'MEKLRSLYEKHGENAYFGEAVTQYEHALQAAYFAEQYNPNDTELIVAAFLHDVGHLL' A
#
# COMPACT_ATOMS: atom_id res chain seq x y z
N MET A 1 -5.25 13.03 4.10
CA MET A 1 -3.92 12.45 4.35
C MET A 1 -3.76 11.94 5.79
N GLU A 2 -4.16 12.68 6.83
CA GLU A 2 -4.03 12.23 8.24
C GLU A 2 -4.74 10.91 8.55
N LYS A 3 -5.96 10.71 8.04
CA LYS A 3 -6.70 9.44 8.23
C LYS A 3 -5.94 8.25 7.66
N LEU A 4 -5.43 8.37 6.44
CA LEU A 4 -4.67 7.31 5.77
C LEU A 4 -3.40 6.96 6.55
N ARG A 5 -2.66 7.99 6.99
CA ARG A 5 -1.49 7.82 7.85
C ARG A 5 -1.84 7.06 9.13
N SER A 6 -2.92 7.45 9.81
CA SER A 6 -3.34 6.80 11.05
C SER A 6 -3.72 5.32 10.84
N LEU A 7 -4.29 4.96 9.69
CA LEU A 7 -4.60 3.56 9.36
C LEU A 7 -3.32 2.74 9.25
N TYR A 8 -2.34 3.21 8.47
CA TYR A 8 -1.05 2.52 8.33
C TYR A 8 -0.26 2.48 9.64
N GLU A 9 -0.27 3.54 10.45
CA GLU A 9 0.39 3.53 11.76
C GLU A 9 -0.22 2.51 12.74
N LYS A 10 -1.53 2.28 12.67
CA LYS A 10 -2.23 1.37 13.57
C LYS A 10 -2.25 -0.08 13.10
N HIS A 11 -2.34 -0.29 11.79
CA HIS A 11 -2.66 -1.59 11.20
C HIS A 11 -1.66 -2.04 10.12
N GLY A 12 -0.75 -1.17 9.68
CA GLY A 12 0.17 -1.43 8.58
C GLY A 12 1.20 -2.52 8.86
N GLU A 13 1.57 -2.72 10.13
CA GLU A 13 2.52 -3.75 10.58
C GLU A 13 1.88 -5.16 10.73
N ASN A 14 0.57 -5.27 10.55
CA ASN A 14 -0.09 -6.59 10.58
C ASN A 14 0.30 -7.39 9.34
N ALA A 15 0.41 -8.72 9.49
CA ALA A 15 0.65 -9.62 8.37
C ALA A 15 -0.42 -9.46 7.28
N TYR A 16 0.01 -9.41 6.02
CA TYR A 16 -0.88 -9.37 4.88
C TYR A 16 -1.43 -10.78 4.62
N PHE A 17 -2.59 -11.09 5.20
CA PHE A 17 -3.33 -12.35 4.97
C PHE A 17 -2.53 -13.66 5.14
N GLY A 18 -1.52 -13.66 6.00
CA GLY A 18 -0.65 -14.83 6.24
C GLY A 18 0.58 -14.90 5.33
N GLU A 19 0.75 -13.94 4.42
CA GLU A 19 1.96 -13.78 3.62
C GLU A 19 3.12 -13.23 4.48
N ALA A 20 4.35 -13.47 4.00
CA ALA A 20 5.58 -13.06 4.66
C ALA A 20 5.91 -11.57 4.45
N VAL A 21 4.89 -10.71 4.42
CA VAL A 21 4.98 -9.25 4.34
C VAL A 21 3.88 -8.61 5.17
N THR A 22 4.10 -7.39 5.64
CA THR A 22 3.06 -6.58 6.29
C THR A 22 2.12 -5.95 5.26
N GLN A 23 0.95 -5.48 5.72
CA GLN A 23 0.03 -4.70 4.88
C GLN A 23 0.71 -3.48 4.24
N TYR A 24 1.58 -2.80 5.00
CA TYR A 24 2.33 -1.65 4.51
C TYR A 24 3.42 -2.03 3.51
N GLU A 25 4.14 -3.12 3.75
CA GLU A 25 5.15 -3.63 2.81
C GLU A 25 4.53 -4.03 1.47
N HIS A 26 3.39 -4.73 1.48
CA HIS A 26 2.64 -5.08 0.27
C HIS A 26 2.24 -3.82 -0.53
N ALA A 27 1.64 -2.83 0.14
CA ALA A 27 1.26 -1.56 -0.49
C ALA A 27 2.46 -0.83 -1.11
N LEU A 28 3.59 -0.77 -0.41
CA LEU A 28 4.82 -0.16 -0.92
C LEU A 28 5.42 -0.92 -2.10
N GLN A 29 5.46 -2.25 -2.04
CA GLN A 29 5.99 -3.07 -3.13
C GLN A 29 5.13 -2.93 -4.40
N ALA A 30 3.81 -2.93 -4.27
CA ALA A 30 2.89 -2.70 -5.38
C ALA A 30 3.13 -1.33 -6.05
N ALA A 31 3.24 -0.26 -5.24
CA ALA A 31 3.54 1.08 -5.72
C ALA A 31 4.93 1.18 -6.38
N TYR A 32 5.93 0.54 -5.77
CA TYR A 32 7.30 0.51 -6.29
C TYR A 32 7.35 -0.11 -7.69
N PHE A 33 6.72 -1.27 -7.90
CA PHE A 33 6.71 -1.87 -9.23
C PHE A 33 5.88 -1.06 -10.23
N ALA A 34 4.76 -0.48 -9.81
CA ALA A 34 4.00 0.42 -10.68
C ALA A 34 4.86 1.60 -11.18
N GLU A 35 5.66 2.19 -10.30
CA GLU A 35 6.59 3.26 -10.64
C GLU A 35 7.70 2.78 -11.58
N GLN A 36 8.28 1.59 -11.36
CA GLN A 36 9.33 1.04 -12.23
C GLN A 36 8.86 0.82 -13.67
N TYR A 37 7.61 0.37 -13.87
CA TYR A 37 7.08 0.07 -15.20
C TYR A 37 6.34 1.24 -15.85
N ASN A 38 5.75 2.15 -15.06
CA ASN A 38 4.94 3.27 -15.54
C ASN A 38 5.27 4.56 -14.76
N PRO A 39 6.51 5.07 -14.84
CA PRO A 39 7.00 6.13 -13.95
C PRO A 39 6.26 7.47 -14.08
N ASN A 40 5.57 7.70 -15.19
CA ASN A 40 4.79 8.92 -15.43
C ASN A 40 3.30 8.78 -15.12
N ASP A 41 2.84 7.57 -14.76
CA ASP A 41 1.43 7.28 -14.44
C ASP A 41 1.23 7.37 -12.93
N THR A 42 1.04 8.60 -12.43
CA THR A 42 0.93 8.85 -10.99
C THR A 42 -0.33 8.21 -10.42
N GLU A 43 -1.41 8.20 -11.21
CA GLU A 43 -2.69 7.59 -10.88
C GLU A 43 -2.53 6.08 -10.64
N LEU A 44 -1.79 5.38 -11.51
CA LEU A 44 -1.49 3.97 -11.34
C LEU A 44 -0.64 3.70 -10.10
N ILE A 45 0.39 4.50 -9.86
CA ILE A 45 1.27 4.34 -8.68
C ILE A 45 0.47 4.52 -7.39
N VAL A 46 -0.36 5.56 -7.32
CA VAL A 46 -1.22 5.82 -6.15
C VAL A 46 -2.29 4.75 -6.00
N ALA A 47 -2.90 4.29 -7.10
CA ALA A 47 -3.88 3.20 -7.07
C ALA A 47 -3.24 1.91 -6.56
N ALA A 48 -2.04 1.55 -7.03
CA ALA A 48 -1.31 0.39 -6.55
C ALA A 48 -0.99 0.48 -5.05
N PHE A 49 -0.61 1.66 -4.54
CA PHE A 49 -0.40 1.86 -3.10
C PHE A 49 -1.69 1.70 -2.26
N LEU A 50 -2.84 2.05 -2.83
CA LEU A 50 -4.10 2.15 -2.08
C LEU A 50 -5.09 1.01 -2.34
N HIS A 51 -4.82 0.10 -3.28
CA HIS A 51 -5.81 -0.87 -3.75
C HIS A 51 -6.45 -1.70 -2.63
N ASP A 52 -5.66 -2.05 -1.61
CA ASP A 52 -6.07 -2.87 -0.47
C ASP A 52 -6.31 -2.09 0.83
N VAL A 53 -6.30 -0.76 0.79
CA VAL A 53 -6.45 0.09 2.01
C VAL A 53 -7.74 -0.19 2.79
N GLY A 54 -8.77 -0.71 2.12
CA GLY A 54 -10.02 -1.11 2.74
C GLY A 54 -9.86 -2.20 3.80
N HIS A 55 -8.80 -3.00 3.76
CA HIS A 55 -8.50 -4.02 4.75
C HIS A 55 -7.93 -3.48 6.07
N LEU A 56 -7.56 -2.19 6.11
CA LEU A 56 -7.10 -1.51 7.32
C LEU A 56 -8.24 -0.85 8.12
N LEU A 57 -9.48 -0.91 7.63
CA LEU A 57 -10.67 -0.28 8.22
C LEU A 57 -11.34 -1.13 9.31
#